data_AF-A0A023FPM2-F1
#
_entry.id   AF-A0A023FPM2-F1
#
_cell.length_a   1.000
_cell.length_b   1.000
_cell.length_c   1.000
_cell.angle_alpha   90.00
_cell.angle_beta   90.00
_cell.angle_gamma   90.00
#
_symmetry.space_group_name_H-M   'P 1'
#
loop_
_entity.id
_entity.type
_entity.pdbx_description
1 polymer ?
#
loop_
_entity_poly.entity_id
_entity_poly.type
_entity_poly.pdbx_seq_one_letter_code
_entity_poly.pdbx_strand_id
1 'polypeptide(L)'
;MYIDFRLYLGLLLVCVPSNCFPDQGKWTFKADNVSVHEMAVQKSLYSGSTASVTISCEPSRPGEAVTLLVGWKLYRSPCFQEFLDVDLLSQEQLGGLDMGAKLFETAQLYSQSAEETHQCLHLIDLGVLHRPTLKTAASKVPGANATKKLPAETTELPLTTVAPHAAFATVNDDGIYMLLLHVRSKGYANFSVQVDVALRGSHGYLSAVDWPFLPFYGVMCGVYVVYAVVWLAVSALQWRDLLRIQFWIGGVIFLGML
;
A
#
# COMPACT_ATOMS: atom_id res chain seq x y z
N MET A 1 -8.65 -38.15 31.84
CA MET A 1 -8.92 -37.46 30.57
C MET A 1 -7.56 -37.29 29.88
N TYR A 2 -7.15 -38.30 29.11
CA TYR A 2 -5.84 -38.31 28.44
C TYR A 2 -5.98 -37.50 27.14
N ILE A 3 -5.39 -36.32 27.10
CA ILE A 3 -5.24 -35.56 25.85
C ILE A 3 -4.12 -36.23 25.07
N ASP A 4 -4.47 -36.83 23.93
CA ASP A 4 -3.56 -37.57 23.06
C ASP A 4 -2.53 -36.62 22.44
N PHE A 5 -1.34 -36.55 23.05
CA PHE A 5 -0.24 -35.66 22.67
C PHE A 5 0.22 -35.89 21.22
N ARG A 6 0.02 -37.11 20.70
CA ARG A 6 0.32 -37.47 19.30
C ARG A 6 -0.61 -36.80 18.29
N LEU A 7 -1.87 -36.55 18.67
CA LEU A 7 -2.83 -35.84 17.82
C LEU A 7 -2.45 -34.35 17.70
N TYR A 8 -1.98 -33.75 18.81
CA TYR A 8 -1.56 -32.35 18.84
C TYR A 8 -0.26 -32.10 18.07
N LEU A 9 0.71 -33.01 18.19
CA LEU A 9 1.98 -32.95 17.44
C LEU A 9 1.76 -33.15 15.93
N GLY A 10 0.79 -34.00 15.55
CA GLY A 10 0.37 -34.16 14.16
C GLY A 10 -0.30 -32.91 13.58
N LEU A 11 -1.08 -32.18 14.39
CA LEU A 11 -1.74 -30.93 13.97
C LEU A 11 -0.75 -29.78 13.77
N LEU A 12 0.33 -29.74 14.58
CA LEU A 12 1.37 -28.70 14.53
C LEU A 12 2.30 -28.84 13.30
N LEU A 13 2.46 -30.05 12.76
CA LEU A 13 3.30 -30.34 11.59
C LEU A 13 2.60 -30.11 10.24
N VAL A 14 1.30 -29.82 10.23
CA VAL A 14 0.50 -29.54 9.01
C VAL A 14 0.39 -28.03 8.74
N CYS A 15 1.13 -27.19 9.47
CA CYS A 15 1.28 -25.78 9.12
C CYS A 15 2.12 -25.63 7.84
N VAL A 16 1.48 -25.87 6.69
CA VAL A 16 1.94 -25.38 5.39
C VAL A 16 2.20 -23.88 5.57
N PRO A 17 3.35 -23.34 5.10
CA PRO A 17 3.56 -21.91 5.06
C PRO A 17 2.54 -21.32 4.07
N SER A 18 1.37 -20.99 4.59
CA SER A 18 0.43 -20.13 3.91
C SER A 18 1.08 -18.75 3.96
N ASN A 19 1.50 -18.27 2.79
CA ASN A 19 1.96 -16.89 2.60
C ASN A 19 0.75 -15.96 2.75
N CYS A 20 0.18 -15.87 3.96
CA CYS A 20 -0.81 -14.87 4.34
C CYS A 20 -0.05 -13.59 4.71
N PHE A 21 0.59 -12.97 3.72
CA PHE A 21 1.13 -11.63 3.91
C PHE A 21 -0.02 -10.62 3.90
N PRO A 22 0.01 -9.62 4.78
CA PRO A 22 -0.98 -8.55 4.78
C PRO A 22 -0.98 -7.84 3.42
N ASP A 23 -2.16 -7.41 2.98
CA ASP A 23 -2.34 -6.76 1.69
C ASP A 23 -1.43 -5.51 1.58
N GLN A 24 -0.52 -5.54 0.61
CA GLN A 24 0.54 -4.56 0.41
C GLN A 24 -0.05 -3.17 0.08
N GLY A 25 0.39 -2.12 0.77
CA GLY A 25 -0.10 -0.75 0.52
C GLY A 25 0.84 0.15 -0.31
N LYS A 26 2.05 -0.35 -0.59
CA LYS A 26 3.10 0.33 -1.34
C LYS A 26 3.81 -0.64 -2.25
N TRP A 27 4.01 -0.27 -3.49
CA TRP A 27 4.72 -1.08 -4.48
C TRP A 27 5.86 -0.27 -5.08
N THR A 28 6.94 -0.97 -5.41
CA THR A 28 8.09 -0.40 -6.11
C THR A 28 8.38 -1.29 -7.31
N PHE A 29 8.26 -0.72 -8.51
CA PHE A 29 8.55 -1.37 -9.77
C PHE A 29 9.84 -0.78 -10.34
N LYS A 30 10.68 -1.63 -10.94
CA LYS A 30 11.94 -1.24 -11.56
C LYS A 30 12.04 -1.87 -12.94
N ALA A 31 12.40 -1.07 -13.93
CA ALA A 31 12.65 -1.55 -15.29
C ALA A 31 13.85 -0.82 -15.88
N ASP A 32 14.81 -1.57 -16.38
CA ASP A 32 16.07 -1.04 -16.92
C ASP A 32 16.12 -1.19 -18.44
N ASN A 33 16.57 -0.14 -19.13
CA ASN A 33 16.83 -0.13 -20.57
C ASN A 33 15.58 -0.52 -21.40
N VAL A 34 14.44 0.09 -21.06
CA VAL A 34 13.14 -0.11 -21.73
C VAL A 34 12.67 1.19 -22.38
N SER A 35 11.88 1.08 -23.45
CA SER A 35 11.25 2.23 -24.14
C SER A 35 9.79 2.45 -23.74
N VAL A 36 9.14 1.40 -23.21
CA VAL A 36 7.78 1.39 -22.68
C VAL A 36 7.76 0.51 -21.44
N HIS A 37 7.12 1.00 -20.39
CA HIS A 37 6.88 0.25 -19.17
C HIS A 37 5.47 0.51 -18.66
N GLU A 38 4.69 -0.54 -18.57
CA GLU A 38 3.35 -0.52 -18.00
C GLU A 38 3.27 -1.42 -16.78
N MET A 39 2.44 -1.03 -15.83
CA MET A 39 2.26 -1.79 -14.61
C MET A 39 0.86 -1.57 -14.06
N ALA A 40 0.35 -2.58 -13.39
CA ALA A 40 -0.93 -2.53 -12.73
C ALA A 40 -0.78 -3.00 -11.28
N VAL A 41 -1.54 -2.37 -10.40
CA VAL A 41 -1.70 -2.79 -9.00
C VAL A 41 -3.16 -2.78 -8.63
N GLN A 42 -3.57 -3.72 -7.80
CA GLN A 42 -4.92 -3.85 -7.30
C GLN A 42 -4.96 -3.66 -5.77
N LYS A 43 -6.00 -2.98 -5.29
CA LYS A 43 -6.29 -2.87 -3.85
C LYS A 43 -7.77 -2.63 -3.59
N SER A 44 -8.26 -3.13 -2.46
CA SER A 44 -9.56 -2.74 -1.92
C SER A 44 -9.45 -1.41 -1.17
N LEU A 45 -10.25 -0.41 -1.58
CA LEU A 45 -10.18 0.96 -1.07
C LEU A 45 -11.54 1.40 -0.53
N TYR A 46 -11.49 2.18 0.56
CA TYR A 46 -12.65 2.90 1.08
C TYR A 46 -12.81 4.25 0.37
N SER A 47 -14.01 4.81 0.45
CA SER A 47 -14.32 6.20 0.12
C SER A 47 -13.39 7.16 0.87
N GLY A 48 -12.91 8.18 0.16
CA GLY A 48 -11.89 9.11 0.63
C GLY A 48 -10.44 8.60 0.53
N SER A 49 -10.20 7.41 -0.02
CA SER A 49 -8.84 6.92 -0.27
C SER A 49 -8.14 7.72 -1.37
N THR A 50 -6.82 7.87 -1.22
CA THR A 50 -5.95 8.64 -2.11
C THR A 50 -4.89 7.75 -2.75
N ALA A 51 -4.65 7.95 -4.04
CA ALA A 51 -3.53 7.36 -4.75
C ALA A 51 -2.39 8.39 -4.94
N SER A 52 -1.15 7.96 -4.69
CA SER A 52 0.08 8.73 -4.93
C SER A 52 1.07 7.88 -5.72
N VAL A 53 1.66 8.44 -6.78
CA VAL A 53 2.64 7.76 -7.64
C VAL A 53 3.84 8.68 -7.80
N THR A 54 5.02 8.13 -7.56
CA THR A 54 6.31 8.81 -7.73
C THR A 54 7.15 8.04 -8.74
N ILE A 55 7.57 8.70 -9.81
CA ILE A 55 8.37 8.11 -10.90
C ILE A 55 9.76 8.73 -10.83
N SER A 56 10.79 7.88 -10.76
CA SER A 56 12.19 8.23 -10.90
C SER A 56 12.70 7.70 -12.23
N CYS A 57 13.29 8.56 -13.06
CA CYS A 57 13.77 8.18 -14.39
C CYS A 57 15.24 8.53 -14.57
N GLU A 58 15.99 7.61 -15.16
CA GLU A 58 17.39 7.80 -15.55
C GLU A 58 17.58 7.39 -17.03
N PRO A 59 18.18 8.25 -17.88
CA PRO A 59 18.42 7.91 -19.28
C PRO A 59 19.46 6.78 -19.38
N SER A 60 19.25 5.80 -20.28
CA SER A 60 20.18 4.66 -20.41
C SER A 60 21.56 5.05 -20.97
N ARG A 61 21.67 6.22 -21.60
CA ARG A 61 22.93 6.81 -22.05
C ARG A 61 23.14 8.18 -21.38
N PRO A 62 24.32 8.43 -20.79
CA PRO A 62 24.60 9.72 -20.17
C PRO A 62 24.65 10.82 -21.24
N GLY A 63 23.82 11.86 -21.07
CA GLY A 63 23.73 13.01 -21.97
C GLY A 63 22.61 12.96 -23.02
N GLU A 64 21.81 11.90 -23.05
CA GLU A 64 20.63 11.80 -23.93
C GLU A 64 19.39 12.43 -23.27
N ALA A 65 18.75 13.37 -23.95
CA ALA A 65 17.53 14.01 -23.47
C ALA A 65 16.31 13.12 -23.75
N VAL A 66 15.88 12.34 -22.77
CA VAL A 66 14.69 11.48 -22.88
C VAL A 66 13.45 12.23 -22.40
N THR A 67 12.40 12.20 -23.23
CA THR A 67 11.09 12.76 -22.91
C THR A 67 10.09 11.62 -22.71
N LEU A 68 9.51 11.55 -21.52
CA LEU A 68 8.52 10.56 -21.13
C LEU A 68 7.09 11.07 -21.37
N LEU A 69 6.22 10.14 -21.68
CA LEU A 69 4.78 10.27 -21.72
C LEU A 69 4.23 9.40 -20.59
N VAL A 70 3.50 10.01 -19.67
CA VAL A 70 2.99 9.35 -18.47
C VAL A 70 1.49 9.55 -18.41
N GLY A 71 0.77 8.46 -18.14
CA GLY A 71 -0.65 8.49 -17.88
C GLY A 71 -1.11 7.32 -17.03
N TRP A 72 -2.30 7.46 -16.44
CA TRP A 72 -2.88 6.43 -15.60
C TRP A 72 -4.36 6.24 -15.88
N LYS A 73 -4.83 5.02 -15.60
CA LYS A 73 -6.24 4.62 -15.64
C LYS A 73 -6.57 3.87 -14.37
N LEU A 74 -7.67 4.24 -13.75
CA LEU A 74 -8.20 3.59 -12.56
C LEU A 74 -9.46 2.83 -12.95
N TYR A 75 -9.44 1.53 -12.74
CA TYR A 75 -10.57 0.64 -12.97
C TYR A 75 -11.21 0.25 -11.64
N ARG A 76 -12.52 0.04 -11.65
CA ARG A 76 -13.29 -0.50 -10.53
C ARG A 76 -14.04 -1.73 -10.99
N SER A 77 -13.99 -2.81 -10.21
CA SER A 77 -14.81 -4.00 -10.46
C SER A 77 -15.62 -4.35 -9.21
N PRO A 78 -16.88 -4.79 -9.35
CA PRO A 78 -17.61 -5.41 -8.25
C PRO A 78 -17.07 -6.80 -7.89
N CYS A 79 -16.25 -7.41 -8.76
CA CYS A 79 -15.77 -8.79 -8.63
C CYS A 79 -14.27 -8.81 -8.33
N PHE A 80 -13.89 -9.24 -7.11
CA PHE A 80 -12.48 -9.37 -6.72
C PHE A 80 -11.68 -10.33 -7.61
N GLN A 81 -12.32 -11.41 -8.04
CA GLN A 81 -11.70 -12.46 -8.86
C GLN A 81 -11.04 -11.91 -10.13
N GLU A 82 -11.58 -10.84 -10.71
CA GLU A 82 -11.05 -10.27 -11.96
C GLU A 82 -9.64 -9.68 -11.79
N PHE A 83 -9.29 -9.24 -10.58
CA PHE A 83 -8.01 -8.57 -10.33
C PHE A 83 -6.95 -9.44 -9.65
N LEU A 84 -7.22 -10.73 -9.42
CA LEU A 84 -6.31 -11.62 -8.70
C LEU A 84 -4.95 -11.82 -9.38
N ASP A 85 -4.95 -11.92 -10.71
CA ASP A 85 -3.74 -12.24 -11.50
C ASP A 85 -3.14 -11.01 -12.20
N VAL A 86 -3.52 -9.80 -11.77
CA VAL A 86 -3.08 -8.55 -12.41
C VAL A 86 -1.57 -8.36 -12.33
N ASP A 87 -0.94 -8.78 -11.23
CA ASP A 87 0.53 -8.74 -11.06
C ASP A 87 1.28 -9.71 -12.00
N LEU A 88 0.57 -10.67 -12.60
CA LEU A 88 1.12 -11.67 -13.52
C LEU A 88 0.93 -11.29 -15.00
N LEU A 89 0.24 -10.20 -15.29
CA LEU A 89 -0.02 -9.75 -16.66
C LEU A 89 1.27 -9.35 -17.36
N SER A 90 1.39 -9.74 -18.63
CA SER A 90 2.52 -9.33 -19.47
C SER A 90 2.40 -7.85 -19.88
N GLN A 91 3.53 -7.24 -20.26
CA GLN A 91 3.55 -5.89 -20.85
C GLN A 91 2.60 -5.74 -22.06
N GLU A 92 2.43 -6.80 -22.86
CA GLU A 92 1.52 -6.76 -24.01
C GLU A 92 0.04 -6.75 -23.58
N GLN A 93 -0.31 -7.49 -22.54
CA GLN A 93 -1.68 -7.50 -22.02
C GLN A 93 -2.04 -6.18 -21.33
N LEU A 94 -1.10 -5.62 -20.56
CA LEU A 94 -1.21 -4.29 -19.99
C LEU A 94 -1.35 -3.24 -21.10
N GLY A 95 -0.53 -3.35 -22.15
CA GLY A 95 -0.55 -2.44 -23.31
C GLY A 95 -1.87 -2.50 -24.06
N GLY A 96 -2.41 -3.70 -24.23
CA GLY A 96 -3.75 -3.91 -24.74
C GLY A 96 -4.79 -3.20 -23.88
N LEU A 97 -4.75 -3.36 -22.57
CA LEU A 97 -5.68 -2.74 -21.63
C LEU A 97 -5.59 -1.21 -21.64
N ASP A 98 -4.39 -0.64 -21.78
CA ASP A 98 -4.20 0.80 -21.97
C ASP A 98 -4.80 1.27 -23.31
N MET A 99 -4.73 0.47 -24.37
CA MET A 99 -5.37 0.76 -25.66
C MET A 99 -6.89 0.46 -25.68
N GLY A 100 -7.47 -0.04 -24.59
CA GLY A 100 -8.90 -0.32 -24.47
C GLY A 100 -9.31 -1.76 -24.82
N ALA A 101 -8.37 -2.71 -24.83
CA ALA A 101 -8.68 -4.12 -24.91
C ALA A 101 -9.51 -4.56 -23.70
N LYS A 102 -10.52 -5.39 -23.95
CA LYS A 102 -11.40 -5.90 -22.90
C LYS A 102 -10.76 -7.14 -22.25
N LEU A 103 -9.96 -6.91 -21.21
CA LEU A 103 -9.36 -8.00 -20.41
C LEU A 103 -10.28 -8.50 -19.29
N PHE A 104 -11.21 -7.65 -18.85
CA PHE A 104 -12.14 -7.93 -17.75
C PHE A 104 -13.59 -7.86 -18.25
N GLU A 105 -14.46 -8.68 -17.67
CA GLU A 105 -15.86 -8.76 -18.09
C GLU A 105 -16.69 -7.64 -17.47
N THR A 106 -16.42 -7.35 -16.20
CA THR A 106 -17.23 -6.50 -15.31
C THR A 106 -16.51 -5.23 -14.91
N ALA A 107 -15.17 -5.20 -14.93
CA ALA A 107 -14.41 -4.01 -14.56
C ALA A 107 -14.75 -2.81 -15.47
N GLN A 108 -14.96 -1.66 -14.85
CA GLN A 108 -15.30 -0.40 -15.52
C GLN A 108 -14.21 0.64 -15.26
N LEU A 109 -13.94 1.48 -16.26
CA LEU A 109 -13.05 2.62 -16.10
C LEU A 109 -13.71 3.63 -15.15
N TYR A 110 -13.09 3.89 -14.01
CA TYR A 110 -13.57 4.82 -13.00
C TYR A 110 -13.05 6.24 -13.26
N SER A 111 -11.76 6.38 -13.51
CA SER A 111 -11.12 7.67 -13.83
C SER A 111 -9.83 7.46 -14.63
N GLN A 112 -9.40 8.49 -15.36
CA GLN A 112 -8.16 8.47 -16.12
C GLN A 112 -7.54 9.87 -16.18
N SER A 113 -6.22 9.96 -16.36
CA SER A 113 -5.55 11.23 -16.66
C SER A 113 -5.45 11.51 -18.15
N ALA A 114 -5.23 12.79 -18.47
CA ALA A 114 -4.59 13.13 -19.73
C ALA A 114 -3.13 12.62 -19.72
N GLU A 115 -2.61 12.29 -20.90
CA GLU A 115 -1.21 11.91 -21.05
C GLU A 115 -0.34 13.17 -20.98
N GLU A 116 0.58 13.21 -20.02
CA GLU A 116 1.44 14.36 -19.80
C GLU A 116 2.89 14.05 -20.20
N THR A 117 3.54 15.07 -20.79
CA THR A 117 4.91 14.96 -21.28
C THR A 117 5.88 15.52 -20.24
N HIS A 118 6.84 14.71 -19.80
CA HIS A 118 7.82 15.05 -18.77
C HIS A 118 9.26 14.77 -19.22
N GLN A 119 10.23 15.56 -18.77
CA GLN A 119 11.64 15.28 -19.04
C GLN A 119 12.20 14.32 -17.98
N CYS A 120 12.98 13.32 -18.42
CA CYS A 120 13.64 12.31 -17.58
C CYS A 120 14.86 12.89 -16.84
N LEU A 121 14.67 13.98 -16.08
CA LEU A 121 15.74 14.69 -15.36
C LEU A 121 15.40 14.93 -13.88
N HIS A 122 14.19 14.61 -13.44
CA HIS A 122 13.73 14.85 -12.07
C HIS A 122 12.73 13.77 -11.62
N LEU A 123 12.56 13.63 -10.31
CA LEU A 123 11.51 12.84 -9.67
C LEU A 123 10.12 13.41 -10.02
N ILE A 124 9.28 12.64 -10.71
CA ILE A 124 7.94 13.06 -11.14
C ILE A 124 6.94 12.56 -10.09
N ASP A 125 6.30 13.48 -9.34
CA ASP A 125 5.19 13.16 -8.44
C ASP A 125 3.86 13.53 -9.11
N LEU A 126 3.04 12.52 -9.44
CA LEU A 126 1.77 12.72 -10.12
C LEU A 126 0.78 13.53 -9.28
N GLY A 127 0.91 13.51 -7.96
CA GLY A 127 0.04 14.29 -7.09
C GLY A 127 0.21 15.79 -7.21
N VAL A 128 1.41 16.23 -7.59
CA VAL A 128 1.73 17.66 -7.73
C VAL A 128 1.25 18.19 -9.08
N LEU A 129 1.15 17.31 -10.09
CA LEU A 129 0.72 17.64 -11.45
C LEU A 129 -0.77 18.00 -11.55
N HIS A 130 -1.63 17.35 -10.75
CA HIS A 130 -3.08 17.58 -10.80
C HIS A 130 -3.56 18.84 -10.04
N ARG A 131 -2.67 19.55 -9.34
CA ARG A 131 -3.02 20.85 -8.76
C ARG A 131 -2.65 21.93 -9.79
N PRO A 132 -3.60 22.49 -10.57
CA PRO A 132 -3.28 23.67 -11.35
C PRO A 132 -2.74 24.71 -10.39
N THR A 133 -1.50 25.14 -10.63
CA THR A 133 -0.97 26.31 -9.92
C THR A 133 -1.94 27.44 -10.21
N LEU A 134 -2.76 27.79 -9.21
CA LEU A 134 -3.52 29.03 -9.21
C LEU A 134 -2.46 30.13 -9.11
N LYS A 135 -1.87 30.49 -10.25
CA LYS A 135 -1.17 31.75 -10.40
C LYS A 135 -2.26 32.81 -10.41
N THR A 136 -2.64 33.24 -9.22
CA THR A 136 -3.30 34.52 -8.99
C THR A 136 -2.33 35.60 -9.48
N ALA A 137 -2.35 35.88 -10.78
CA ALA A 137 -1.83 37.11 -11.34
C ALA A 137 -2.97 38.13 -11.27
N ALA A 138 -3.14 38.72 -10.09
CA ALA A 138 -3.93 39.94 -9.92
C ALA A 138 -3.03 41.02 -9.29
N SER A 139 -2.48 41.87 -10.15
CA SER A 139 -1.95 43.20 -9.87
C SER A 139 -2.89 44.12 -10.68
N LYS A 140 -3.47 45.24 -10.24
CA LYS A 140 -3.17 46.20 -9.16
C LYS A 140 -4.34 47.20 -9.16
N VAL A 141 -4.94 47.60 -8.02
CA VAL A 141 -5.48 48.98 -7.78
C VAL A 141 -5.49 49.25 -6.26
N PRO A 142 -5.06 50.44 -5.77
CA PRO A 142 -4.84 50.72 -4.34
C PRO A 142 -6.00 51.50 -3.68
N GLY A 143 -6.14 51.38 -2.35
CA GLY A 143 -6.80 52.42 -1.55
C GLY A 143 -7.49 52.01 -0.24
N ALA A 144 -6.84 52.38 0.89
CA ALA A 144 -7.44 53.09 2.03
C ALA A 144 -8.32 52.36 3.10
N ASN A 145 -7.75 52.31 4.31
CA ASN A 145 -8.31 52.77 5.62
C ASN A 145 -8.70 51.76 6.74
N ALA A 146 -7.80 51.71 7.74
CA ALA A 146 -7.97 52.02 9.17
C ALA A 146 -8.72 51.09 10.17
N THR A 147 -7.96 50.73 11.22
CA THR A 147 -8.33 50.45 12.64
C THR A 147 -9.17 49.19 12.93
N LYS A 148 -8.92 48.32 13.93
CA LYS A 148 -8.50 48.53 15.33
C LYS A 148 -8.29 47.16 16.05
N LYS A 149 -7.38 47.12 17.03
CA LYS A 149 -7.30 46.24 18.24
C LYS A 149 -6.82 44.76 18.18
N LEU A 150 -5.74 44.52 18.94
CA LEU A 150 -5.26 43.25 19.54
C LEU A 150 -5.78 43.18 21.01
N PRO A 151 -6.11 41.99 21.56
CA PRO A 151 -5.22 41.21 22.45
C PRO A 151 -5.19 39.73 22.00
N ALA A 152 -4.03 39.10 21.76
CA ALA A 152 -3.15 38.44 22.72
C ALA A 152 -3.84 37.30 23.52
N GLU A 153 -3.81 36.07 22.99
CA GLU A 153 -3.73 34.87 23.82
C GLU A 153 -3.00 33.73 23.07
N THR A 154 -2.17 33.05 23.85
CA THR A 154 -1.15 32.05 23.55
C THR A 154 -1.70 30.80 22.86
N THR A 155 -1.16 30.40 21.72
CA THR A 155 -1.05 28.97 21.35
C THR A 155 0.12 28.80 20.39
N GLU A 156 0.95 27.82 20.73
CA GLU A 156 2.25 27.51 20.18
C GLU A 156 2.23 27.15 18.68
N LEU A 157 3.39 27.28 18.04
CA LEU A 157 3.68 26.89 16.65
C LEU A 157 2.99 25.57 16.24
N PRO A 158 2.23 25.53 15.13
CA PRO A 158 2.12 24.31 14.36
C PRO A 158 3.35 24.23 13.47
N LEU A 159 4.27 23.37 13.91
CA LEU A 159 5.28 22.69 13.12
C LEU A 159 4.77 22.45 11.68
N THR A 160 5.45 23.08 10.73
CA THR A 160 5.30 22.89 9.29
C THR A 160 5.36 21.40 8.96
N THR A 161 4.19 20.76 8.86
CA THR A 161 4.10 19.39 8.35
C THR A 161 4.15 19.50 6.84
N VAL A 162 5.36 19.36 6.30
CA VAL A 162 5.61 19.14 4.87
C VAL A 162 4.74 17.96 4.44
N ALA A 163 3.75 18.21 3.59
CA ALA A 163 2.85 17.18 3.08
C ALA A 163 3.67 16.14 2.30
N PRO A 164 3.70 14.86 2.72
CA PRO A 164 4.42 13.83 1.99
C PRO A 164 3.54 13.34 0.84
N HIS A 165 3.96 13.60 -0.39
CA HIS A 165 3.38 13.14 -1.65
C HIS A 165 1.92 13.55 -1.86
N ALA A 166 1.69 14.49 -2.78
CA ALA A 166 0.33 14.88 -3.09
C ALA A 166 -0.46 13.70 -3.71
N ALA A 167 -1.78 13.68 -3.53
CA ALA A 167 -2.63 12.65 -4.12
C ALA A 167 -3.03 13.08 -5.54
N PHE A 168 -2.93 12.19 -6.53
CA PHE A 168 -3.35 12.49 -7.91
C PHE A 168 -4.79 12.06 -8.19
N ALA A 169 -5.32 11.10 -7.43
CA ALA A 169 -6.68 10.63 -7.53
C ALA A 169 -7.27 10.34 -6.15
N THR A 170 -8.53 10.73 -5.96
CA THR A 170 -9.35 10.39 -4.79
C THR A 170 -10.48 9.47 -5.21
N VAL A 171 -10.70 8.43 -4.44
CA VAL A 171 -11.77 7.46 -4.65
C VAL A 171 -12.97 7.86 -3.80
N ASN A 172 -14.16 7.98 -4.39
CA ASN A 172 -15.37 8.40 -3.67
C ASN A 172 -16.24 7.23 -3.19
N ASP A 173 -16.08 6.04 -3.76
CA ASP A 173 -16.90 4.87 -3.45
C ASP A 173 -16.07 3.73 -2.89
N ASP A 174 -16.65 2.96 -1.99
CA ASP A 174 -16.03 1.73 -1.49
C ASP A 174 -16.00 0.66 -2.60
N GLY A 175 -14.88 -0.05 -2.73
CA GLY A 175 -14.78 -1.11 -3.73
C GLY A 175 -13.36 -1.61 -3.97
N ILE A 176 -13.22 -2.41 -5.00
CA ILE A 176 -11.94 -2.97 -5.43
C ILE A 176 -11.51 -2.22 -6.67
N TYR A 177 -10.31 -1.67 -6.61
CA TYR A 177 -9.75 -0.82 -7.64
C TYR A 177 -8.46 -1.40 -8.18
N MET A 178 -8.23 -1.18 -9.46
CA MET A 178 -6.99 -1.52 -10.15
C MET A 178 -6.45 -0.26 -10.82
N LEU A 179 -5.25 0.15 -10.43
CA LEU A 179 -4.54 1.27 -11.03
C LEU A 179 -3.59 0.74 -12.09
N LEU A 180 -3.81 1.14 -13.34
CA LEU A 180 -2.92 0.92 -14.47
C LEU A 180 -2.12 2.20 -14.72
N LEU A 181 -0.79 2.13 -14.71
CA LEU A 181 0.10 3.21 -15.09
C LEU A 181 0.87 2.82 -16.36
N HIS A 182 0.94 3.73 -17.32
CA HIS A 182 1.81 3.59 -18.49
C HIS A 182 2.88 4.69 -18.50
N VAL A 183 4.11 4.30 -18.80
CA VAL A 183 5.25 5.19 -18.98
C VAL A 183 5.92 4.86 -20.32
N ARG A 184 5.92 5.80 -21.25
CA ARG A 184 6.44 5.60 -22.61
C ARG A 184 7.44 6.67 -22.99
N SER A 185 8.47 6.32 -23.75
CA SER A 185 9.41 7.30 -24.32
C SER A 185 8.86 7.83 -25.65
N LYS A 186 8.74 9.16 -25.77
CA LYS A 186 8.25 9.81 -27.01
C LYS A 186 9.15 9.53 -28.22
N GLY A 187 10.44 9.28 -27.98
CA GLY A 187 11.45 9.06 -29.02
C GLY A 187 11.90 7.61 -29.17
N TYR A 188 11.21 6.64 -28.53
CA TYR A 188 11.67 5.25 -28.42
C TYR A 188 13.09 5.09 -27.87
N ALA A 189 13.60 6.11 -27.18
CA ALA A 189 14.86 6.05 -26.47
C ALA A 189 14.69 5.18 -25.23
N ASN A 190 15.70 4.35 -24.95
CA ASN A 190 15.68 3.49 -23.77
C ASN A 190 16.00 4.30 -22.51
N PHE A 191 15.29 3.98 -21.44
CA PHE A 191 15.47 4.57 -20.12
C PHE A 191 15.40 3.49 -19.04
N SER A 192 15.96 3.80 -17.87
CA SER A 192 15.69 3.07 -16.63
C SER A 192 14.68 3.87 -15.81
N VAL A 193 13.69 3.18 -15.26
CA VAL A 193 12.62 3.77 -14.46
C VAL A 193 12.40 2.97 -13.19
N GLN A 194 12.24 3.71 -12.08
CA GLN A 194 11.71 3.19 -10.84
C GLN A 194 10.40 3.90 -10.53
N VAL A 195 9.31 3.15 -10.34
CA VAL A 195 8.02 3.73 -9.98
C VAL A 195 7.57 3.22 -8.62
N ASP A 196 7.31 4.17 -7.72
CA ASP A 196 6.80 3.93 -6.39
C ASP A 196 5.30 4.31 -6.36
N VAL A 197 4.47 3.31 -6.14
CA VAL A 197 3.01 3.45 -6.06
C VAL A 197 2.59 3.29 -4.61
N ALA A 198 1.76 4.21 -4.11
CA ALA A 198 1.19 4.12 -2.78
C ALA A 198 -0.31 4.43 -2.82
N LEU A 199 -1.10 3.45 -2.38
CA LEU A 199 -2.55 3.57 -2.21
C LEU A 199 -2.84 3.67 -0.71
N ARG A 200 -3.41 4.79 -0.28
CA ARG A 200 -3.70 5.07 1.14
C ARG A 200 -5.19 5.32 1.33
N GLY A 201 -5.80 4.64 2.28
CA GLY A 201 -7.12 5.00 2.79
C GLY A 201 -7.06 6.03 3.92
N SER A 202 -8.23 6.42 4.42
CA SER A 202 -8.40 7.29 5.60
C SER A 202 -7.72 6.71 6.86
N HIS A 203 -7.63 5.38 6.95
CA HIS A 203 -7.03 4.65 8.06
C HIS A 203 -5.61 4.13 7.76
N GLY A 204 -4.91 4.72 6.79
CA GLY A 204 -3.53 4.35 6.42
C GLY A 204 -3.47 3.40 5.23
N TYR A 205 -2.58 2.41 5.29
CA TYR A 205 -2.33 1.47 4.18
C TYR A 205 -3.17 0.19 4.23
N LEU A 206 -4.03 0.10 5.25
CA LEU A 206 -4.85 -1.06 5.48
C LEU A 206 -5.96 -1.13 4.42
N SER A 207 -6.13 -2.32 3.86
CA SER A 207 -7.16 -2.58 2.87
C SER A 207 -8.57 -2.54 3.46
N ALA A 208 -9.54 -2.20 2.61
CA ALA A 208 -10.94 -2.12 3.03
C ALA A 208 -11.48 -3.47 3.52
N VAL A 209 -10.96 -4.58 3.00
CA VAL A 209 -11.34 -5.93 3.41
C VAL A 209 -10.82 -6.29 4.81
N ASP A 210 -9.62 -5.82 5.19
CA ASP A 210 -8.98 -6.21 6.45
C ASP A 210 -9.50 -5.43 7.66
N TRP A 211 -9.94 -4.19 7.44
CA TRP A 211 -10.41 -3.30 8.50
C TRP A 211 -11.49 -3.92 9.42
N PRO A 212 -12.58 -4.55 8.93
CA PRO A 212 -13.58 -5.18 9.80
C PRO A 212 -13.05 -6.41 10.57
N PHE A 213 -11.93 -7.01 10.14
CA PHE A 213 -11.33 -8.16 10.84
C PHE A 213 -10.40 -7.76 11.98
N LEU A 214 -9.91 -6.52 12.03
CA LEU A 214 -9.09 -6.02 13.15
C LEU A 214 -9.73 -6.24 14.53
N PRO A 215 -10.99 -5.82 14.79
CA PRO A 215 -11.61 -6.04 16.09
C PRO A 215 -11.78 -7.54 16.41
N PHE A 216 -12.06 -8.37 15.40
CA PHE A 216 -12.14 -9.82 15.57
C PHE A 216 -10.80 -10.42 16.03
N TYR A 217 -9.69 -10.05 15.38
CA TYR A 217 -8.35 -10.48 15.79
C TYR A 217 -7.98 -9.96 17.18
N GLY A 218 -8.36 -8.73 17.52
CA GLY A 218 -8.16 -8.16 18.85
C GLY A 218 -8.88 -8.96 19.94
N VAL A 219 -10.15 -9.33 19.73
CA VAL A 219 -10.92 -10.14 20.68
C VAL A 219 -10.33 -11.53 20.85
N MET A 220 -9.99 -12.22 19.76
CA MET A 220 -9.36 -13.55 19.82
C MET A 220 -8.03 -13.52 20.56
N CYS A 221 -7.19 -12.51 20.28
CA CYS A 221 -5.95 -12.28 21.02
C CYS A 221 -6.23 -12.11 22.53
N GLY A 222 -7.22 -11.29 22.89
CA GLY A 222 -7.63 -11.11 24.28
C GLY A 222 -8.05 -12.40 24.98
N VAL A 223 -8.87 -13.24 24.32
CA VAL A 223 -9.29 -14.55 24.85
C VAL A 223 -8.09 -15.46 25.08
N TYR A 224 -7.13 -15.51 24.14
CA TYR A 224 -5.93 -16.32 24.30
C TYR A 224 -5.01 -15.83 25.42
N VAL A 225 -4.87 -14.51 25.60
CA VAL A 225 -4.11 -13.95 26.72
C VAL A 225 -4.75 -14.33 28.05
N VAL A 226 -6.08 -14.24 28.17
CA VAL A 226 -6.79 -14.67 29.39
C VAL A 226 -6.56 -16.17 29.63
N TYR A 227 -6.68 -17.00 28.60
CA TYR A 227 -6.41 -18.43 28.73
C TYR A 227 -4.97 -18.71 29.18
N ALA A 228 -3.98 -18.00 28.61
CA ALA A 228 -2.58 -18.10 29.00
C ALA A 228 -2.36 -17.67 30.46
N VAL A 229 -3.00 -16.59 30.92
CA VAL A 229 -2.91 -16.11 32.32
C VAL A 229 -3.57 -17.09 33.27
N VAL A 230 -4.76 -17.60 32.97
CA VAL A 230 -5.43 -18.63 33.80
C VAL A 230 -4.58 -19.89 33.84
N TRP A 231 -4.04 -20.33 32.70
CA TRP A 231 -3.14 -21.48 32.62
C TRP A 231 -1.87 -21.28 33.46
N LEU A 232 -1.25 -20.09 33.39
CA LEU A 232 -0.09 -19.74 34.22
C LEU A 232 -0.44 -19.71 35.71
N ALA A 233 -1.60 -19.15 36.09
CA ALA A 233 -2.06 -19.12 37.47
C ALA A 233 -2.30 -20.52 38.04
N VAL A 234 -2.98 -21.39 37.29
CA VAL A 234 -3.16 -22.80 37.67
C VAL A 234 -1.79 -23.50 37.78
N SER A 235 -0.88 -23.24 36.84
CA SER A 235 0.47 -23.80 36.86
C SER A 235 1.28 -23.34 38.09
N ALA A 236 1.10 -22.10 38.52
CA ALA A 236 1.73 -21.52 39.71
C ALA A 236 1.09 -21.98 41.04
N LEU A 237 -0.21 -22.30 41.05
CA LEU A 237 -0.87 -22.87 42.23
C LEU A 237 -0.52 -24.35 42.41
N GLN A 238 -0.39 -25.10 41.30
CA GLN A 238 0.06 -26.50 41.30
C GLN A 238 1.59 -26.63 41.24
N TRP A 239 2.34 -25.57 41.55
CA TRP A 239 3.78 -25.45 41.26
C TRP A 239 4.63 -26.57 41.88
N ARG A 240 4.22 -27.12 43.04
CA ARG A 240 4.90 -28.25 43.69
C ARG A 240 4.85 -29.56 42.91
N ASP A 241 3.75 -29.84 42.20
CA ASP A 241 3.60 -31.06 41.42
C ASP A 241 4.04 -30.86 39.96
N LEU A 242 3.76 -29.69 39.36
CA LEU A 242 4.17 -29.37 37.99
C LEU A 242 5.69 -29.13 37.85
N LEU A 243 6.37 -28.45 38.78
CA LEU A 243 7.84 -28.31 38.72
C LEU A 243 8.54 -29.65 38.83
N ARG A 244 8.01 -30.56 39.65
CA ARG A 244 8.69 -31.83 39.93
C ARG A 244 8.77 -32.67 38.64
N ILE A 245 7.73 -32.65 37.80
CA ILE A 245 7.74 -33.28 36.48
C ILE A 245 8.50 -32.47 35.43
N GLN A 246 8.38 -31.14 35.40
CA GLN A 246 9.13 -30.33 34.43
C GLN A 246 10.65 -30.37 34.68
N PHE A 247 11.10 -30.49 35.93
CA PHE A 247 12.51 -30.72 36.28
C PHE A 247 12.99 -32.11 35.84
N TRP A 248 12.15 -33.13 35.96
CA TRP A 248 12.45 -34.49 35.48
C TRP A 248 12.51 -34.55 33.95
N ILE A 249 11.58 -33.90 33.24
CA ILE A 249 11.59 -33.80 31.77
C ILE A 249 12.81 -32.98 31.31
N GLY A 250 13.10 -31.85 31.95
CA GLY A 250 14.30 -31.06 31.67
C GLY A 250 15.59 -31.86 31.89
N GLY A 251 15.65 -32.68 32.95
CA GLY A 251 16.77 -33.60 33.19
C GLY A 251 16.93 -34.67 32.11
N VAL A 252 15.82 -35.25 31.63
CA VAL A 252 15.85 -36.23 30.52
C VAL A 252 16.26 -35.57 29.19
N ILE A 253 15.81 -34.35 28.90
CA ILE A 253 16.21 -33.60 27.70
C ILE A 253 17.69 -33.22 27.77
N PHE A 254 18.19 -32.76 28.92
CA PHE A 254 19.59 -32.42 29.12
C PHE A 254 20.50 -33.65 28.97
N LEU A 255 20.08 -34.82 29.48
CA LEU A 255 20.80 -36.08 29.30
C LEU A 255 20.78 -36.57 27.84
N GLY A 256 19.69 -36.31 27.10
CA GLY A 256 19.61 -36.63 25.67
C GLY A 256 20.39 -35.68 24.76
N MET A 257 20.81 -34.52 25.26
CA MET A 257 21.64 -33.55 24.56
C MET A 257 23.16 -33.75 24.78
N LEU A 258 23.56 -34.66 25.68
CA LEU A 258 24.96 -34.96 26.04
C LEU A 258 25.38 -36.30 25.41
#